data_AF-A0A3P7WEG7-F1
#
_entry.id   AF-A0A3P7WEG7-F1
#
_cell.length_a   1.000
_cell.length_b   1.000
_cell.length_c   1.000
_cell.angle_alpha   90.00
_cell.angle_beta   90.00
_cell.angle_gamma   90.00
#
_symmetry.space_group_name_H-M   'P 1'
#
loop_
_entity.id
_entity.type
_entity.pdbx_description
1 polymer ?
#
loop_
_entity_poly.entity_id
_entity_poly.type
_entity_poly.pdbx_seq_one_letter_code
_entity_poly.pdbx_strand_id
1 'polypeptide(L)'
;MKWNSKKMLEEADRVKEASEIGETIEFSARVYSIAKESTKVMLRIIRHEPTNKTIAFHYSTKNGLAKKDVHFLSKSETVQFKSGEKIKEIYIDLVEGAIWQIGDIFYVRLKLVGNFIA
;
A
#
# COMPACT_ATOMS: atom_id res chain seq x y z
N MET A 1 -8.96 7.46 50.17
CA MET A 1 -9.18 7.04 48.77
C MET A 1 -8.45 5.73 48.56
N LYS A 2 -9.14 4.63 48.23
CA LYS A 2 -8.49 3.32 48.03
C LYS A 2 -8.10 3.19 46.55
N TRP A 3 -6.80 3.15 46.31
CA TRP A 3 -6.21 2.90 45.01
C TRP A 3 -6.46 1.44 44.59
N ASN A 4 -7.05 1.21 43.43
CA ASN A 4 -7.25 -0.13 42.87
C ASN A 4 -6.21 -0.38 41.78
N SER A 5 -5.07 -0.94 42.19
CA SER A 5 -3.95 -1.28 41.30
C SER A 5 -4.34 -2.27 40.21
N LYS A 6 -5.26 -3.22 40.49
CA LYS A 6 -5.70 -4.21 39.52
C LYS A 6 -6.45 -3.58 38.35
N LYS A 7 -7.34 -2.63 38.64
CA LYS A 7 -8.07 -1.89 37.61
C LYS A 7 -7.12 -1.11 36.70
N MET A 8 -6.05 -0.55 37.24
CA MET A 8 -5.07 0.20 36.45
C MET A 8 -4.13 -0.68 35.64
N LEU A 9 -3.79 -1.87 36.13
CA LEU A 9 -3.05 -2.86 35.36
C LEU A 9 -3.91 -3.38 34.19
N GLU A 10 -5.19 -3.69 34.44
CA GLU A 10 -6.14 -4.06 33.38
C GLU A 10 -6.37 -2.92 32.36
N GLU A 11 -6.42 -1.66 32.81
CA GLU A 11 -6.52 -0.50 31.92
C GLU A 11 -5.23 -0.32 31.10
N ALA A 12 -4.06 -0.47 31.72
CA ALA A 12 -2.77 -0.34 31.05
C ALA A 12 -2.55 -1.48 30.04
N ASP A 13 -2.97 -2.70 30.35
CA ASP A 13 -2.94 -3.84 29.44
C ASP A 13 -3.94 -3.64 28.27
N ARG A 14 -5.16 -3.15 28.55
CA ARG A 14 -6.11 -2.72 27.50
C ARG A 14 -5.55 -1.59 26.64
N VAL A 15 -4.85 -0.62 27.22
CA VAL A 15 -4.20 0.48 26.49
C VAL A 15 -2.98 0.00 25.71
N LYS A 16 -2.28 -1.05 26.17
CA LYS A 16 -1.21 -1.72 25.40
C LYS A 16 -1.77 -2.50 24.21
N GLU A 17 -2.93 -3.12 24.38
CA GLU A 17 -3.67 -3.80 23.32
C GLU A 17 -4.35 -2.80 22.36
N ALA A 18 -4.70 -1.61 22.85
CA ALA A 18 -5.27 -0.50 22.08
C ALA A 18 -4.25 0.54 21.58
N SER A 19 -2.95 0.36 21.85
CA SER A 19 -1.89 1.17 21.22
C SER A 19 -1.62 0.63 19.82
N GLU A 20 -2.65 0.70 18.98
CA GLU A 20 -2.54 0.51 17.55
C GLU A 20 -1.90 1.77 16.97
N ILE A 21 -0.56 1.82 16.95
CA ILE A 21 0.10 2.40 15.78
C ILE A 21 -0.40 1.57 14.61
N GLY A 22 -1.50 2.02 13.98
CA GLY A 22 -2.15 1.32 12.90
C GLY A 22 -1.11 0.93 11.86
N GLU A 23 -1.18 -0.30 11.37
CA GLU A 23 -0.24 -0.80 10.37
C GLU A 23 -0.20 0.19 9.21
N THR A 24 0.99 0.72 8.90
CA THR A 24 1.14 1.74 7.86
C THR A 24 1.89 1.15 6.68
N ILE A 25 1.35 1.40 5.48
CA ILE A 25 2.00 1.08 4.23
C ILE A 25 2.04 2.32 3.34
N GLU A 26 3.09 2.44 2.55
CA GLU A 26 3.24 3.54 1.60
C GLU A 26 4.01 3.10 0.36
N PHE A 27 3.87 3.85 -0.72
CA PHE A 27 4.82 3.74 -1.83
C PHE A 27 6.18 4.28 -1.39
N SER A 28 7.26 3.64 -1.85
CA SER A 28 8.64 4.09 -1.60
C SER A 28 8.93 5.48 -2.18
N ALA A 29 8.12 5.95 -3.12
CA ALA A 29 8.19 7.27 -3.71
C ALA A 29 6.78 7.78 -4.07
N ARG A 30 6.60 9.10 -4.06
CA ARG A 30 5.35 9.73 -4.54
C ARG A 30 5.22 9.68 -6.06
N VAL A 31 6.35 9.69 -6.78
CA VAL A 31 6.41 9.73 -8.24
C VAL A 31 7.42 8.69 -8.71
N TYR A 32 7.03 7.91 -9.71
CA TYR A 32 7.87 6.93 -10.40
C TYR A 32 8.03 7.37 -11.85
N SER A 33 9.27 7.41 -12.34
CA SER A 33 9.56 7.71 -13.74
C SER A 33 9.42 6.44 -14.59
N ILE A 34 8.91 6.62 -15.80
CA ILE A 34 8.85 5.57 -16.82
C ILE A 34 9.95 5.87 -17.82
N ALA A 35 10.88 4.94 -17.99
CA ALA A 35 11.89 5.05 -19.02
C ALA A 35 11.28 4.77 -20.40
N LYS A 36 11.85 5.40 -21.44
CA LYS A 36 11.49 5.11 -22.82
C LYS A 36 11.72 3.62 -23.11
N GLU A 37 10.82 3.00 -23.86
CA GLU A 37 10.82 1.56 -24.19
C GLU A 37 10.60 0.60 -23.01
N SER A 38 10.30 1.09 -21.80
CA SER A 38 9.88 0.20 -20.71
C SER A 38 8.54 -0.44 -21.02
N THR A 39 8.46 -1.76 -20.87
CA THR A 39 7.20 -2.52 -20.99
C THR A 39 6.44 -2.63 -19.67
N LYS A 40 7.05 -2.24 -18.56
CA LYS A 40 6.43 -2.21 -17.22
C LYS A 40 7.08 -1.17 -16.32
N VAL A 41 6.34 -0.71 -15.32
CA VAL A 41 6.85 0.10 -14.20
C VAL A 41 6.74 -0.69 -12.90
N MET A 42 7.83 -0.74 -12.13
CA MET A 42 7.87 -1.36 -10.80
C MET A 42 7.61 -0.31 -9.73
N LEU A 43 6.66 -0.57 -8.85
CA LEU A 43 6.39 0.24 -7.66
C LEU A 43 6.70 -0.58 -6.43
N ARG A 44 7.42 0.02 -5.48
CA ARG A 44 7.76 -0.62 -4.21
C ARG A 44 6.85 -0.10 -3.11
N ILE A 45 6.26 -1.02 -2.36
CA ILE A 45 5.44 -0.73 -1.18
C ILE A 45 6.26 -1.07 0.05
N ILE A 46 6.36 -0.11 0.96
CA ILE A 46 7.04 -0.23 2.26
C ILE A 46 5.96 -0.40 3.32
N ARG A 47 6.13 -1.42 4.17
CA ARG A 47 5.36 -1.63 5.39
C ARG A 47 6.19 -1.25 6.59
N HIS A 48 5.65 -0.38 7.44
CA HIS A 48 6.25 0.00 8.71
C HIS A 48 5.82 -0.93 9.84
N GLU A 49 6.56 -0.92 10.94
CA GLU A 49 6.19 -1.70 12.13
C GLU A 49 4.84 -1.24 12.69
N PRO A 50 4.01 -2.15 13.22
CA PRO A 50 4.30 -3.57 13.46
C PRO A 50 4.17 -4.49 12.23
N THR A 51 5.10 -5.45 12.11
CA THR A 51 5.16 -6.43 11.00
C THR A 51 4.81 -7.87 11.40
N ASN A 52 4.49 -8.11 12.67
CA ASN A 52 4.25 -9.45 13.22
C ASN A 52 2.96 -10.13 12.71
N LYS A 53 2.02 -9.40 12.12
CA LYS A 53 0.77 -9.92 11.56
C LYS A 53 0.79 -9.96 10.03
N THR A 54 -0.02 -10.82 9.42
CA THR A 54 -0.31 -10.75 7.98
C THR A 54 -1.32 -9.63 7.74
N ILE A 55 -1.05 -8.76 6.76
CA ILE A 55 -1.98 -7.71 6.33
C ILE A 55 -2.19 -7.78 4.83
N ALA A 56 -3.36 -7.34 4.37
CA ALA A 56 -3.67 -7.22 2.96
C ALA A 56 -3.79 -5.75 2.56
N PHE A 57 -3.32 -5.43 1.36
CA PHE A 57 -3.57 -4.15 0.72
C PHE A 57 -4.11 -4.37 -0.68
N HIS A 58 -4.98 -3.45 -1.08
CA HIS A 58 -5.50 -3.37 -2.43
C HIS A 58 -4.82 -2.22 -3.16
N TYR A 59 -4.49 -2.43 -4.42
CA TYR A 59 -4.05 -1.35 -5.29
C TYR A 59 -4.80 -1.36 -6.62
N SER A 60 -5.03 -0.16 -7.16
CA SER A 60 -5.67 -0.01 -8.47
C SER A 60 -5.09 1.16 -9.27
N THR A 61 -4.97 0.97 -10.58
CA THR A 61 -4.59 2.02 -11.52
C THR A 61 -5.76 2.95 -11.82
N LYS A 62 -5.50 4.24 -11.99
CA LYS A 62 -6.47 5.25 -12.41
C LYS A 62 -5.87 6.16 -13.47
N ASN A 63 -6.66 6.47 -14.49
CA ASN A 63 -6.31 7.43 -15.53
C ASN A 63 -5.92 8.80 -14.94
N GLY A 64 -4.87 9.39 -15.50
CA GLY A 64 -4.62 10.83 -15.43
C GLY A 64 -4.73 11.40 -16.85
N LEU A 65 -3.69 12.11 -17.30
CA LEU A 65 -3.55 12.44 -18.72
C LEU A 65 -3.21 11.20 -19.54
N ALA A 66 -2.31 10.36 -19.02
CA ALA A 66 -2.14 9.00 -19.52
C ALA A 66 -3.41 8.17 -19.27
N LYS A 67 -3.84 7.43 -20.29
CA LYS A 67 -5.09 6.65 -20.31
C LYS A 67 -4.82 5.14 -20.36
N LYS A 68 -5.68 4.38 -19.66
CA LYS A 68 -5.75 2.93 -19.78
C LYS A 68 -5.90 2.49 -21.24
N ASP A 69 -5.30 1.36 -21.57
CA ASP A 69 -5.32 0.73 -22.90
C ASP A 69 -4.69 1.58 -24.02
N VAL A 70 -4.13 2.75 -23.68
CA VAL A 70 -3.35 3.62 -24.57
C VAL A 70 -1.91 3.73 -24.08
N HIS A 71 -1.72 3.89 -22.76
CA HIS A 71 -0.40 4.09 -22.14
C HIS A 71 -0.04 2.97 -21.17
N PHE A 72 -1.03 2.46 -20.44
CA PHE A 72 -0.85 1.41 -19.44
C PHE A 72 -2.03 0.46 -19.43
N LEU A 73 -1.83 -0.78 -18.98
CA LEU A 73 -2.90 -1.75 -18.79
C LEU A 73 -3.52 -1.58 -17.41
N SER A 74 -4.85 -1.59 -17.35
CA SER A 74 -5.55 -1.43 -16.07
C SER A 74 -5.25 -2.60 -15.14
N LYS A 75 -4.90 -2.31 -13.89
CA LYS A 75 -4.62 -3.31 -12.86
C LYS A 75 -5.37 -2.99 -11.57
N SER A 76 -5.92 -4.01 -10.93
CA SER A 76 -6.67 -3.91 -9.67
C SER A 76 -6.53 -5.22 -8.91
N GLU A 77 -5.73 -5.25 -7.87
CA GLU A 77 -5.33 -6.48 -7.19
C GLU A 77 -5.21 -6.29 -5.67
N THR A 78 -5.38 -7.39 -4.94
CA THR A 78 -5.12 -7.45 -3.50
C THR A 78 -3.88 -8.29 -3.26
N VAL A 79 -2.92 -7.74 -2.53
CA VAL A 79 -1.63 -8.36 -2.20
C VAL A 79 -1.51 -8.46 -0.68
N GLN A 80 -0.87 -9.51 -0.20
CA GLN A 80 -0.66 -9.74 1.23
C GLN A 80 0.81 -9.57 1.60
N PHE A 81 1.08 -8.77 2.62
CA PHE A 81 2.30 -8.89 3.42
C PHE A 81 2.11 -10.02 4.41
N LYS A 82 2.97 -11.03 4.36
CA LYS A 82 3.09 -12.04 5.42
C LYS A 82 3.74 -11.42 6.66
N SER A 83 3.61 -12.12 7.79
CA SER A 83 4.36 -11.77 9.00
C SER A 83 5.86 -11.62 8.71
N GLY A 84 6.46 -10.53 9.19
CA GLY A 84 7.87 -10.18 9.00
C GLY A 84 8.21 -9.52 7.65
N GLU A 85 7.31 -9.53 6.65
CA GLU A 85 7.57 -8.88 5.37
C GLU A 85 7.42 -7.36 5.46
N LYS A 86 8.45 -6.64 5.00
CA LYS A 86 8.51 -5.17 4.98
C LYS A 86 8.38 -4.55 3.61
N ILE A 87 8.65 -5.32 2.55
CA ILE A 87 8.69 -4.82 1.18
C ILE A 87 7.85 -5.72 0.27
N LYS A 88 7.02 -5.09 -0.58
CA LYS A 88 6.43 -5.72 -1.77
C LYS A 88 6.79 -4.91 -3.00
N GLU A 89 6.91 -5.61 -4.12
CA GLU A 89 7.05 -5.00 -5.44
C GLU A 89 5.82 -5.37 -6.26
N ILE A 90 5.19 -4.37 -6.88
CA ILE A 90 4.11 -4.54 -7.84
C ILE A 90 4.55 -4.02 -9.19
N TYR A 91 3.98 -4.57 -10.25
CA TYR A 91 4.29 -4.18 -11.63
C TYR A 91 3.02 -3.78 -12.34
N ILE A 92 3.06 -2.64 -13.02
CA ILE A 92 2.02 -2.20 -13.95
C ILE A 92 2.59 -2.31 -15.36
N ASP A 93 1.91 -3.08 -16.21
CA ASP A 93 2.30 -3.25 -17.59
C ASP A 93 1.96 -1.99 -18.40
N LEU A 94 2.87 -1.62 -19.28
CA LEU A 94 2.76 -0.48 -20.17
C LEU A 94 2.39 -0.97 -21.57
N VAL A 95 1.62 -0.16 -22.30
CA VAL A 95 1.26 -0.49 -23.68
C VAL A 95 2.51 -0.32 -24.54
N GLU A 96 2.89 -1.37 -25.25
CA GLU A 96 4.02 -1.34 -26.18
C GLU A 96 3.78 -0.30 -27.28
N GLY A 97 4.80 0.51 -27.58
CA GLY A 97 4.70 1.57 -28.59
C GLY A 97 3.84 2.78 -28.18
N ALA A 98 3.42 2.88 -26.91
CA ALA A 98 2.69 4.05 -26.42
C ALA A 98 3.49 5.35 -26.63
N ILE A 99 2.81 6.38 -27.15
CA ILE A 99 3.37 7.72 -27.32
C ILE A 99 3.10 8.52 -26.04
N TRP A 100 4.16 8.88 -25.32
CA TRP A 100 4.08 9.68 -24.09
C TRP A 100 4.38 11.15 -24.36
N GLN A 101 3.53 12.03 -23.85
CA GLN A 101 3.70 13.48 -23.90
C GLN A 101 4.20 14.04 -22.57
N ILE A 102 4.75 15.25 -22.61
CA ILE A 102 5.15 15.96 -21.38
C ILE A 102 3.91 16.18 -20.52
N GLY A 103 3.95 15.70 -19.28
CA GLY A 103 2.84 15.78 -18.33
C GLY A 103 1.92 14.56 -18.32
N ASP A 104 2.13 13.58 -19.20
CA ASP A 104 1.39 12.32 -19.13
C ASP A 104 1.72 11.57 -17.85
N ILE A 105 0.71 11.49 -16.99
CA ILE A 105 0.75 10.76 -15.73
C ILE A 105 -0.51 9.91 -15.60
N PHE A 106 -0.36 8.74 -14.97
CA PHE A 106 -1.46 7.98 -14.40
C PHE A 106 -1.17 7.75 -12.93
N TYR A 107 -2.18 7.32 -12.19
CA TYR A 107 -2.10 7.17 -10.74
C TYR A 107 -2.25 5.70 -10.36
N VAL A 108 -1.55 5.30 -9.30
CA VAL A 108 -1.81 4.04 -8.60
C VAL A 108 -2.28 4.38 -7.20
N ARG A 109 -3.45 3.88 -6.81
CA ARG A 109 -4.02 4.08 -5.48
C ARG A 109 -3.69 2.87 -4.62
N LEU A 110 -3.24 3.12 -3.40
CA LEU A 110 -2.95 2.11 -2.40
C LEU A 110 -3.95 2.25 -1.26
N LYS A 111 -4.53 1.14 -0.81
CA LYS A 111 -5.46 1.11 0.31
C LYS A 111 -5.23 -0.15 1.15
N LEU A 112 -5.10 -0.01 2.46
CA LEU A 112 -5.18 -1.16 3.36
C LEU A 112 -6.57 -1.77 3.31
N VAL A 113 -6.62 -3.09 3.20
CA VAL A 113 -7.87 -3.82 3.36
C VAL A 113 -8.02 -4.05 4.86
N GLY A 114 -8.97 -3.34 5.48
CA GLY A 114 -9.26 -3.54 6.91
C GLY A 114 -9.67 -4.99 7.16
N ASN A 115 -9.18 -5.57 8.25
CA ASN A 115 -9.70 -6.84 8.73
C ASN A 115 -11.14 -6.60 9.17
N PHE A 116 -12.11 -7.03 8.36
CA PHE A 116 -13.49 -7.15 8.83
C PHE A 116 -13.49 -8.27 9.86
N ILE A 117 -13.56 -7.88 11.14
CA ILE A 117 -13.96 -8.80 12.20
C ILE A 117 -15.46 -9.03 11.94
N ALA A 118 -15.79 -10.19 11.40
CA ALA A 118 -17.16 -10.69 11.37
C ALA A 118 -17.49 -11.33 12.72
#